data_AF-A0ABD0YKF5-F1
#
_entry.id   AF-A0ABD0YKF5-F1
#
_cell.length_a   1.000
_cell.length_b   1.000
_cell.length_c   1.000
_cell.angle_alpha   90.00
_cell.angle_beta   90.00
_cell.angle_gamma   90.00
#
_symmetry.space_group_name_H-M   'P 1'
#
loop_
_entity.id
_entity.type
_entity.pdbx_description
1 polymer ?
#
loop_
_entity_poly.entity_id
_entity_poly.type
_entity_poly.pdbx_seq_one_letter_code
_entity_poly.pdbx_strand_id
1 'polypeptide(L)'
;MAAVAASSAAHAVATFDSVKAEIYMLVDVINGIRMFDGRSGSLEEFAFMVMAAHNQLAAASAALGEVRVQILYNMLVCRIDENVRADVGITFITPVNEMISKLKARYAGARRPVERTALKLFRMRQESGETPQRFAHRLDAATRTLKERAVEEWGTTAAAPKIAAYEAVAREALMAEMPDKVRRQLRENPASSLDAALVIVDVDEDEVR
;
A
#
# COMPACT_ATOMS: atom_id res chain seq x y z
N MET A 1 8.63 -19.17 62.64
CA MET A 1 8.59 -19.83 61.31
C MET A 1 7.34 -19.47 60.49
N ALA A 2 6.13 -19.44 61.07
CA ALA A 2 4.90 -19.09 60.32
C ALA A 2 4.90 -17.68 59.67
N ALA A 3 5.47 -16.67 60.33
CA ALA A 3 5.54 -15.29 59.79
C ALA A 3 6.48 -15.15 58.58
N VAL A 4 7.54 -15.95 58.50
CA VAL A 4 8.50 -15.94 57.39
C VAL A 4 7.88 -16.60 56.14
N ALA A 5 7.13 -17.69 56.34
CA ALA A 5 6.37 -18.32 55.27
C ALA A 5 5.27 -17.40 54.70
N ALA A 6 4.52 -16.71 55.56
CA ALA A 6 3.49 -15.76 55.14
C ALA A 6 4.06 -14.55 54.37
N SER A 7 5.22 -14.03 54.79
CA SER A 7 5.93 -12.95 54.09
C SER A 7 6.45 -13.39 52.70
N SER A 8 6.99 -14.61 52.59
CA SER A 8 7.46 -15.16 51.30
C SER A 8 6.31 -15.41 50.31
N ALA A 9 5.16 -15.88 50.80
CA ALA A 9 3.97 -16.10 49.98
C ALA A 9 3.35 -14.78 49.49
N ALA A 10 3.26 -13.77 50.36
CA ALA A 10 2.75 -12.45 49.97
C ALA A 10 3.64 -11.76 48.92
N HIS A 11 4.97 -11.91 49.03
CA HIS A 11 5.90 -11.37 48.02
C HIS A 11 5.78 -12.09 46.67
N ALA A 12 5.63 -13.42 46.68
CA ALA A 12 5.43 -14.22 45.47
C ALA A 12 4.10 -13.90 44.75
N VAL A 13 3.03 -13.63 45.51
CA VAL A 13 1.73 -13.21 44.94
C VAL A 13 1.83 -11.80 44.33
N ALA A 14 2.46 -10.85 45.03
CA ALA A 14 2.62 -9.49 44.51
C ALA A 14 3.48 -9.42 43.23
N THR A 15 4.52 -10.25 43.12
CA THR A 15 5.32 -10.37 41.88
C THR A 15 4.56 -11.08 40.76
N PHE A 16 3.70 -12.05 41.09
CA PHE A 16 2.85 -12.69 40.09
C PHE A 16 1.81 -11.72 39.52
N ASP A 17 1.15 -10.93 40.37
CA ASP A 17 0.15 -9.95 39.96
C ASP A 17 0.76 -8.81 39.12
N SER A 18 1.98 -8.36 39.45
CA SER A 18 2.68 -7.34 38.65
C SER A 18 3.05 -7.84 37.26
N VAL A 19 3.58 -9.06 37.15
CA VAL A 19 3.94 -9.68 35.85
C VAL A 19 2.68 -9.89 35.01
N LYS A 20 1.57 -10.30 35.64
CA LYS A 20 0.30 -10.50 34.94
C LYS A 20 -0.26 -9.18 34.38
N ALA A 21 -0.21 -8.10 35.16
CA ALA A 21 -0.64 -6.77 34.72
C ALA A 21 0.20 -6.26 33.54
N GLU A 22 1.52 -6.45 33.60
CA GLU A 22 2.44 -6.07 32.53
C GLU A 22 2.16 -6.83 31.23
N ILE A 23 1.87 -8.13 31.30
CA ILE A 23 1.47 -8.93 30.14
C ILE A 23 0.17 -8.39 29.52
N TYR A 24 -0.86 -8.11 30.31
CA TYR A 24 -2.13 -7.60 29.78
C TYR A 24 -1.97 -6.25 29.10
N MET A 25 -1.21 -5.34 29.72
CA MET A 25 -0.91 -4.05 29.11
C MET A 25 -0.21 -4.21 27.75
N LEU A 26 0.78 -5.10 27.64
CA LEU A 26 1.49 -5.35 26.38
C LEU A 26 0.58 -6.01 25.34
N VAL A 27 -0.28 -6.94 25.75
CA VAL A 27 -1.29 -7.53 24.88
C VAL A 27 -2.24 -6.45 24.34
N ASP A 28 -2.68 -5.51 25.17
CA ASP A 28 -3.55 -4.41 24.74
C ASP A 28 -2.84 -3.47 23.76
N VAL A 29 -1.57 -3.14 24.02
CA VAL A 29 -0.75 -2.35 23.08
C VAL A 29 -0.63 -3.04 21.73
N ILE A 30 -0.31 -4.34 21.71
CA ILE A 30 -0.23 -5.13 20.47
C ILE A 30 -1.60 -5.21 19.79
N ASN A 31 -2.68 -5.35 20.56
CA ASN A 31 -4.03 -5.43 20.04
C ASN A 31 -4.53 -4.13 19.43
N GLY A 32 -4.03 -2.98 19.92
CA GLY A 32 -4.28 -1.66 19.34
C GLY A 32 -3.62 -1.46 17.97
N ILE A 33 -2.65 -2.29 17.59
CA ILE A 33 -2.02 -2.22 16.27
C ILE A 33 -3.02 -2.75 15.22
N ARG A 34 -3.35 -1.89 14.26
CA ARG A 34 -4.17 -2.26 13.11
C ARG A 34 -3.42 -3.28 12.24
N MET A 35 -4.17 -4.25 11.72
CA MET A 35 -3.60 -5.24 10.81
C MET A 35 -3.07 -4.56 9.54
N PHE A 36 -1.86 -4.91 9.11
CA PHE A 36 -1.28 -4.44 7.86
C PHE A 36 -1.70 -5.34 6.71
N ASP A 37 -2.47 -4.78 5.77
CA ASP A 37 -3.06 -5.46 4.62
C ASP A 37 -2.27 -5.25 3.31
N GLY A 38 -1.08 -4.63 3.39
CA GLY A 38 -0.25 -4.33 2.22
C GLY A 38 -0.52 -2.98 1.56
N ARG A 39 -1.37 -2.12 2.12
CA ARG A 39 -1.51 -0.73 1.63
C ARG A 39 -0.29 0.10 2.02
N SER A 40 0.48 0.57 1.04
CA SER A 40 1.72 1.34 1.25
C SER A 40 1.56 2.57 2.16
N GLY A 41 0.43 3.29 2.06
CA GLY A 41 0.15 4.45 2.92
C GLY A 41 0.00 4.13 4.42
N SER A 42 -0.25 2.86 4.77
CA SER A 42 -0.34 2.40 6.17
C SER A 42 0.97 1.82 6.71
N LEU A 43 2.00 1.65 5.88
CA LEU A 43 3.22 0.97 6.26
C LEU A 43 4.03 1.73 7.31
N GLU A 44 4.18 3.05 7.16
CA GLU A 44 4.99 3.84 8.10
C GLU A 44 4.32 3.93 9.47
N GLU A 45 2.99 4.11 9.52
CA GLU A 45 2.23 4.08 10.77
C GLU A 45 2.30 2.70 11.42
N PHE A 46 2.09 1.63 10.65
CA PHE A 46 2.23 0.26 11.13
C PHE A 46 3.63 -0.02 11.68
N ALA A 47 4.67 0.34 10.92
CA ALA A 47 6.06 0.14 11.32
C ALA A 47 6.41 0.91 12.59
N PHE A 48 5.93 2.15 12.71
CA PHE A 48 6.09 2.96 13.92
C PHE A 48 5.46 2.28 15.14
N MET A 49 4.19 1.85 15.03
CA MET A 49 3.45 1.22 16.13
C MET A 49 4.07 -0.12 16.55
N VAL A 50 4.50 -0.94 15.59
CA VAL A 50 5.20 -2.21 15.86
C VAL A 50 6.53 -1.97 16.55
N MET A 51 7.32 -1.00 16.10
CA MET A 51 8.60 -0.67 16.73
C MET A 51 8.42 -0.13 18.15
N ALA A 52 7.38 0.69 18.38
CA ALA A 52 7.05 1.16 19.72
C ALA A 52 6.71 -0.01 20.67
N ALA A 53 5.87 -0.95 20.23
CA ALA A 53 5.54 -2.16 21.00
C ALA A 53 6.77 -3.07 21.21
N HIS A 54 7.63 -3.23 20.20
CA HIS A 54 8.88 -3.99 20.31
C HIS A 54 9.82 -3.39 21.37
N ASN A 55 9.96 -2.07 21.41
CA ASN A 55 10.80 -1.41 22.41
C ASN A 55 10.26 -1.61 23.84
N GLN A 56 8.93 -1.59 24.01
CA GLN A 56 8.31 -1.89 25.31
C GLN A 56 8.54 -3.36 25.73
N LEU A 57 8.42 -4.30 24.80
CA LEU A 57 8.72 -5.71 25.03
C LEU A 57 10.19 -5.94 25.40
N ALA A 58 11.12 -5.25 24.73
CA ALA A 58 12.53 -5.34 25.02
C ALA A 58 12.84 -4.83 26.45
N ALA A 59 12.21 -3.74 26.87
CA ALA A 59 12.35 -3.21 28.23
C ALA A 59 11.77 -4.15 29.30
N ALA A 60 10.65 -4.82 29.02
CA ALA A 60 9.99 -5.77 29.92
C ALA A 60 10.65 -7.17 29.93
N SER A 61 11.60 -7.44 29.02
CA SER A 61 12.10 -8.80 28.75
C SER A 61 12.69 -9.52 29.97
N ALA A 62 13.40 -8.78 30.83
CA ALA A 62 14.00 -9.32 32.05
C ALA A 62 12.97 -9.81 33.07
N ALA A 63 11.80 -9.17 33.13
CA ALA A 63 10.72 -9.53 34.05
C ALA A 63 9.83 -10.66 33.51
N LEU A 64 9.62 -10.70 32.19
CA LEU A 64 8.69 -11.63 31.55
C LEU A 64 9.31 -13.00 31.25
N GLY A 65 10.63 -13.05 31.02
CA GLY A 65 11.32 -14.25 30.57
C GLY A 65 11.10 -14.55 29.09
N GLU A 66 12.03 -15.32 28.52
CA GLU A 66 12.17 -15.51 27.07
C GLU A 66 10.92 -16.08 26.39
N VAL A 67 10.30 -17.10 26.97
CA VAL A 67 9.12 -17.76 26.38
C VAL A 67 7.94 -16.79 26.22
N ARG A 68 7.69 -15.95 27.23
CA ARG A 68 6.57 -14.99 27.19
C ARG A 68 6.82 -13.88 26.19
N VAL A 69 8.06 -13.38 26.15
CA VAL A 69 8.50 -12.39 25.16
C VAL A 69 8.33 -12.94 23.74
N GLN A 70 8.70 -14.19 23.49
CA GLN A 70 8.54 -14.82 22.18
C GLN A 70 7.06 -14.94 21.76
N ILE A 71 6.15 -15.28 22.68
CA ILE A 71 4.72 -15.33 22.39
C ILE A 71 4.22 -13.94 21.97
N LEU A 72 4.63 -12.89 22.68
CA LEU A 72 4.23 -11.51 22.35
C LEU A 72 4.84 -11.05 21.01
N TYR A 73 6.06 -11.47 20.67
CA TYR A 73 6.61 -11.25 19.33
C TYR A 73 5.81 -11.95 18.24
N ASN A 74 5.38 -13.19 18.47
CA ASN A 74 4.52 -13.89 17.53
C ASN A 74 3.20 -13.15 17.30
N MET A 75 2.65 -12.50 18.34
CA MET A 75 1.46 -11.67 18.21
C MET A 75 1.69 -10.43 17.35
N LEU A 76 2.88 -9.81 17.40
CA LEU A 76 3.23 -8.71 16.48
C LEU A 76 3.28 -9.19 15.03
N VAL A 77 3.83 -10.38 14.77
CA VAL A 77 3.83 -10.99 13.43
C VAL A 77 2.40 -11.28 12.94
N CYS A 78 1.49 -11.68 13.84
CA CYS A 78 0.06 -11.85 13.51
C CYS A 78 -0.67 -10.55 13.15
N ARG A 79 -0.04 -9.38 13.33
CA ARG A 79 -0.57 -8.09 12.87
C ARG A 79 -0.30 -7.81 11.40
N ILE A 80 0.32 -8.75 10.68
CA ILE A 80 0.48 -8.71 9.23
C ILE A 80 -0.51 -9.69 8.63
N ASP A 81 -1.25 -9.26 7.61
CA ASP A 81 -2.11 -10.15 6.82
C ASP A 81 -1.31 -11.38 6.34
N GLU A 82 -1.93 -12.55 6.42
CA GLU A 82 -1.26 -13.81 6.11
C GLU A 82 -0.69 -13.85 4.69
N ASN A 83 -1.40 -13.28 3.71
CA ASN A 83 -0.96 -13.25 2.33
C ASN A 83 0.23 -12.31 2.16
N VAL A 84 0.21 -11.16 2.84
CA VAL A 84 1.33 -10.22 2.85
C VAL A 84 2.57 -10.86 3.48
N ARG A 85 2.38 -11.54 4.62
CA ARG A 85 3.45 -12.25 5.31
C ARG A 85 4.09 -13.32 4.43
N ALA A 86 3.27 -14.12 3.74
CA ALA A 86 3.72 -15.15 2.82
C ALA A 86 4.48 -14.56 1.61
N ASP A 87 3.95 -13.50 0.99
CA ASP A 87 4.55 -12.82 -0.17
C ASP A 87 5.91 -12.18 0.17
N VAL A 88 6.07 -11.64 1.38
CA VAL A 88 7.31 -10.98 1.84
C VAL A 88 8.32 -11.99 2.40
N GLY A 89 7.90 -13.22 2.74
CA GLY A 89 8.74 -14.20 3.40
C GLY A 89 9.05 -13.85 4.87
N ILE A 90 8.03 -13.38 5.59
CA ILE A 90 8.08 -13.15 7.03
C ILE A 90 7.53 -14.39 7.75
N THR A 91 8.16 -14.80 8.84
CA THR A 91 7.76 -15.96 9.64
C THR A 91 7.73 -15.58 11.12
N PHE A 92 7.20 -16.46 11.99
CA PHE A 92 7.18 -16.23 13.44
C PHE A 92 8.56 -16.17 14.10
N ILE A 93 9.60 -16.65 13.40
CA ILE A 93 10.99 -16.55 13.86
C ILE A 93 11.72 -15.33 13.30
N THR A 94 11.08 -14.55 12.42
CA THR A 94 11.70 -13.37 11.82
C THR A 94 11.83 -12.25 12.86
N PRO A 95 13.06 -11.73 13.11
CA PRO A 95 13.24 -10.61 14.02
C PRO A 95 12.43 -9.38 13.60
N VAL A 96 11.89 -8.62 14.56
CA VAL A 96 11.04 -7.45 14.27
C VAL A 96 11.73 -6.45 13.34
N ASN A 97 13.00 -6.15 13.57
CA ASN A 97 13.76 -5.23 12.71
C ASN A 97 13.88 -5.75 11.27
N GLU A 98 14.10 -7.06 11.10
CA GLU A 98 14.15 -7.69 9.79
C GLU A 98 12.76 -7.71 9.13
N MET A 99 11.71 -7.97 9.90
CA MET A 99 10.32 -7.90 9.45
C MET A 99 9.98 -6.51 8.90
N ILE A 100 10.28 -5.44 9.64
CA ILE A 100 10.07 -4.07 9.18
C ILE A 100 10.93 -3.77 7.95
N SER A 101 12.20 -4.20 7.94
CA SER A 101 13.08 -4.00 6.79
C SER A 101 12.57 -4.70 5.52
N LYS A 102 12.10 -5.95 5.64
CA LYS A 102 11.52 -6.72 4.53
C LYS A 102 10.23 -6.10 4.01
N LEU A 103 9.34 -5.66 4.92
CA LEU A 103 8.15 -4.90 4.52
C LEU A 103 8.55 -3.62 3.80
N LYS A 104 9.47 -2.83 4.38
CA LYS A 104 9.98 -1.62 3.73
C LYS A 104 10.63 -1.92 2.40
N ALA A 105 11.39 -3.00 2.22
CA ALA A 105 11.99 -3.34 0.93
C ALA A 105 10.93 -3.76 -0.09
N ARG A 106 10.00 -4.63 0.29
CA ARG A 106 8.89 -5.10 -0.57
C ARG A 106 8.00 -3.94 -1.01
N TYR A 107 7.72 -3.03 -0.09
CA TYR A 107 6.79 -1.93 -0.28
C TYR A 107 7.45 -0.58 -0.63
N ALA A 108 8.77 -0.46 -0.52
CA ALA A 108 9.56 0.62 -1.13
C ALA A 108 9.42 0.61 -2.65
N GLY A 109 9.11 -0.55 -3.23
CA GLY A 109 8.79 -0.76 -4.64
C GLY A 109 7.40 -1.33 -4.92
N ALA A 110 6.50 -1.45 -3.92
CA ALA A 110 5.12 -1.87 -4.16
C ALA A 110 4.34 -0.71 -4.79
N ARG A 111 4.58 -0.53 -6.10
CA ARG A 111 3.99 0.44 -7.01
C ARG A 111 3.61 1.73 -6.32
N ARG A 112 4.55 2.68 -6.36
CA ARG A 112 4.27 4.11 -6.23
C ARG A 112 2.89 4.40 -6.85
N PRO A 113 2.02 5.21 -6.23
CA PRO A 113 0.66 5.46 -6.72
C PRO A 113 0.62 5.75 -8.24
N VAL A 114 1.69 6.34 -8.77
CA VAL A 114 1.97 6.55 -10.18
C VAL A 114 2.15 5.25 -10.96
N GLU A 115 3.02 4.32 -10.55
CA GLU A 115 3.26 3.04 -11.24
C GLU A 115 2.03 2.14 -11.27
N ARG A 116 1.19 2.15 -10.21
CA ARG A 116 -0.07 1.41 -10.19
C ARG A 116 -1.07 2.00 -11.18
N THR A 117 -1.19 3.33 -11.21
CA THR A 117 -2.06 4.02 -12.16
C THR A 117 -1.54 3.89 -13.60
N ALA A 118 -0.24 3.93 -13.82
CA ALA A 118 0.39 3.70 -15.13
C ALA A 118 0.09 2.30 -15.65
N LEU A 119 0.21 1.27 -14.80
CA LEU A 119 -0.15 -0.10 -15.18
C LEU A 119 -1.64 -0.31 -15.41
N LYS A 120 -2.50 0.48 -14.77
CA LYS A 120 -3.91 0.53 -15.12
C LYS A 120 -4.09 1.11 -16.51
N LEU A 121 -3.45 2.25 -16.81
CA LEU A 121 -3.47 2.92 -18.12
C LEU A 121 -3.03 1.97 -19.26
N PHE A 122 -1.90 1.28 -19.09
CA PHE A 122 -1.38 0.30 -20.06
C PHE A 122 -2.32 -0.87 -20.36
N ARG A 123 -3.27 -1.16 -19.45
CA ARG A 123 -4.22 -2.28 -19.57
C ARG A 123 -5.63 -1.81 -19.93
N MET A 124 -5.85 -0.51 -20.11
CA MET A 124 -7.16 0.00 -20.48
C MET A 124 -7.52 -0.46 -21.89
N ARG A 125 -8.71 -1.05 -21.99
CA ARG A 125 -9.36 -1.49 -23.21
C ARG A 125 -10.79 -1.00 -23.17
N GLN A 126 -11.40 -0.83 -24.34
CA GLN A 126 -12.82 -0.51 -24.40
C GLN A 126 -13.60 -1.70 -23.85
N GLU A 127 -14.47 -1.44 -22.88
CA GLU A 127 -15.32 -2.47 -22.29
C GLU A 127 -16.44 -2.87 -23.25
N SER A 128 -16.94 -4.11 -23.14
CA SER A 128 -18.03 -4.59 -23.99
C SER A 128 -19.27 -3.72 -23.80
N GLY A 129 -19.73 -3.07 -24.88
CA GLY A 129 -20.87 -2.14 -24.86
C GLY A 129 -20.55 -0.73 -24.38
N GLU A 130 -19.27 -0.42 -24.09
CA GLU A 130 -18.81 0.95 -23.84
C GLU A 130 -18.78 1.73 -25.17
N THR A 131 -19.20 2.99 -25.19
CA THR A 131 -19.05 3.85 -26.38
C THR A 131 -17.60 4.35 -26.49
N PRO A 132 -17.11 4.66 -27.70
CA PRO A 132 -15.77 5.21 -27.89
C PRO A 132 -15.50 6.46 -27.03
N GLN A 133 -16.49 7.35 -26.87
CA GLN A 133 -16.42 8.55 -26.05
C GLN A 133 -16.29 8.22 -24.56
N ARG A 134 -17.06 7.24 -24.06
CA ARG A 134 -16.96 6.81 -22.66
C ARG A 134 -15.58 6.23 -22.35
N PHE A 135 -15.04 5.43 -23.28
CA PHE A 135 -13.68 4.92 -23.16
C PHE A 135 -12.65 6.07 -23.17
N ALA A 136 -12.80 7.02 -24.09
CA ALA A 136 -11.93 8.19 -24.22
C ALA A 136 -11.91 9.04 -22.94
N HIS A 137 -13.08 9.33 -22.35
CA HIS A 137 -13.19 10.03 -21.06
C HIS A 137 -12.57 9.26 -19.89
N ARG A 138 -12.78 7.94 -19.83
CA ARG A 138 -12.19 7.10 -18.78
C ARG A 138 -10.67 7.10 -18.87
N LEU A 139 -10.14 7.06 -20.08
CA LEU A 139 -8.71 7.12 -20.38
C LEU A 139 -8.12 8.49 -20.04
N ASP A 140 -8.81 9.59 -20.37
CA ASP A 140 -8.43 10.95 -19.98
C ASP A 140 -8.35 11.09 -18.45
N ALA A 141 -9.41 10.71 -17.75
CA ALA A 141 -9.47 10.77 -16.29
C ALA A 141 -8.30 9.99 -15.65
N ALA A 142 -8.01 8.78 -16.13
CA ALA A 142 -6.89 7.98 -15.66
C ALA A 142 -5.54 8.64 -15.93
N THR A 143 -5.37 9.26 -17.10
CA THR A 143 -4.14 9.97 -17.49
C THR A 143 -3.96 11.22 -16.64
N ARG A 144 -5.00 12.01 -16.39
CA ARG A 144 -4.94 13.22 -15.54
C ARG A 144 -4.53 12.89 -14.11
N THR A 145 -5.17 11.89 -13.49
CA THR A 145 -4.78 11.41 -12.15
C THR A 145 -3.33 10.93 -12.11
N LEU A 146 -2.84 10.33 -13.19
CA LEU A 146 -1.44 9.88 -13.28
C LEU A 146 -0.47 11.06 -13.33
N LYS A 147 -0.79 12.11 -14.10
CA LYS A 147 0.01 13.34 -14.19
C LYS A 147 0.11 14.05 -12.84
N GLU A 148 -1.03 14.26 -12.18
CA GLU A 148 -1.10 14.91 -10.87
C GLU A 148 -0.20 14.19 -9.86
N ARG A 149 -0.36 12.86 -9.75
CA ARG A 149 0.47 12.03 -8.85
C ARG A 149 1.95 12.03 -9.23
N ALA A 150 2.28 12.06 -10.53
CA ALA A 150 3.66 12.13 -10.99
C ALA A 150 4.32 13.45 -10.58
N VAL A 151 3.59 14.57 -10.64
CA VAL A 151 4.06 15.88 -10.16
C VAL A 151 4.19 15.90 -8.65
N GLU A 152 3.22 15.36 -7.91
CA GLU A 152 3.29 15.25 -6.44
C GLU A 152 4.51 14.43 -5.99
N GLU A 153 4.81 13.34 -6.69
CA GLU A 153 5.84 12.39 -6.27
C GLU A 153 7.27 12.78 -6.71
N TRP A 154 7.41 13.39 -7.89
CA TRP A 154 8.72 13.68 -8.47
C TRP A 154 9.01 15.17 -8.64
N GLY A 155 8.03 16.05 -8.39
CA GLY A 155 8.11 17.47 -8.71
C GLY A 155 7.99 17.73 -10.22
N THR A 156 7.60 18.95 -10.58
CA THR A 156 7.24 19.34 -11.96
C THR A 156 8.34 19.04 -12.98
N THR A 157 9.60 19.35 -12.65
CA THR A 157 10.74 19.22 -13.57
C THR A 157 11.09 17.76 -13.87
N ALA A 158 11.12 16.89 -12.86
CA ALA A 158 11.46 15.48 -13.05
C ALA A 158 10.26 14.64 -13.53
N ALA A 159 9.03 15.12 -13.34
CA ALA A 159 7.83 14.47 -13.85
C ALA A 159 7.61 14.70 -15.36
N ALA A 160 8.02 15.85 -15.91
CA ALA A 160 7.76 16.24 -17.30
C ALA A 160 8.07 15.17 -18.37
N PRO A 161 9.27 14.55 -18.44
CA PRO A 161 9.55 13.54 -19.46
C PRO A 161 8.70 12.26 -19.30
N LYS A 162 8.33 11.91 -18.06
CA LYS A 162 7.50 10.73 -17.77
C LYS A 162 6.04 10.99 -18.11
N ILE A 163 5.54 12.20 -17.85
CA ILE A 163 4.21 12.65 -18.25
C ILE A 163 4.05 12.57 -19.77
N ALA A 164 5.04 13.05 -20.52
CA ALA A 164 5.03 12.95 -21.99
C ALA A 164 4.95 11.50 -22.48
N ALA A 165 5.67 10.58 -21.82
CA ALA A 165 5.59 9.16 -22.13
C ALA A 165 4.21 8.57 -21.81
N TYR A 166 3.58 8.94 -20.69
CA TYR A 166 2.23 8.49 -20.34
C TYR A 166 1.17 9.00 -21.31
N GLU A 167 1.29 10.25 -21.77
CA GLU A 167 0.40 10.80 -22.79
C GLU A 167 0.55 10.11 -24.15
N ALA A 168 1.79 9.75 -24.53
CA ALA A 168 2.02 8.97 -25.74
C ALA A 168 1.34 7.59 -25.67
N VAL A 169 1.50 6.90 -24.54
CA VAL A 169 0.84 5.61 -24.28
C VAL A 169 -0.68 5.73 -24.30
N ALA A 170 -1.24 6.77 -23.68
CA ALA A 170 -2.69 7.00 -23.70
C ALA A 170 -3.19 7.20 -25.13
N ARG A 171 -2.48 7.98 -25.96
CA ARG A 171 -2.85 8.15 -27.39
C ARG A 171 -2.78 6.83 -28.16
N GLU A 172 -1.77 6.00 -27.92
CA GLU A 172 -1.67 4.68 -28.55
C GLU A 172 -2.84 3.78 -28.14
N ALA A 173 -3.20 3.75 -26.85
CA ALA A 173 -4.35 3.01 -26.36
C ALA A 173 -5.67 3.51 -26.98
N LEU A 174 -5.83 4.83 -27.08
CA LEU A 174 -6.97 5.45 -27.76
C LEU A 174 -7.04 4.97 -29.22
N MET A 175 -5.96 5.14 -29.99
CA MET A 175 -5.91 4.71 -31.39
C MET A 175 -6.13 3.20 -31.59
N ALA A 176 -5.72 2.37 -30.64
CA ALA A 176 -5.89 0.92 -30.74
C ALA A 176 -7.35 0.48 -30.60
N GLU A 177 -8.12 1.16 -29.75
CA GLU A 177 -9.49 0.79 -29.39
C GLU A 177 -10.55 1.57 -30.17
N MET A 178 -10.19 2.67 -30.83
CA MET A 178 -11.14 3.48 -31.61
C MET A 178 -11.66 2.74 -32.87
N PRO A 179 -12.90 3.00 -33.30
CA PRO A 179 -13.43 2.52 -34.58
C PRO A 179 -12.64 3.05 -35.80
N ASP A 180 -12.69 2.33 -36.92
CA ASP A 180 -11.94 2.65 -38.15
C ASP A 180 -12.12 4.09 -38.65
N LYS A 181 -13.35 4.65 -38.57
CA LYS A 181 -13.66 6.03 -38.97
C LYS A 181 -12.84 7.02 -38.15
N VAL A 182 -12.92 6.92 -36.82
CA VAL A 182 -12.19 7.76 -35.86
C VAL A 182 -10.68 7.55 -35.98
N ARG A 183 -10.21 6.30 -36.18
CA ARG A 183 -8.77 6.02 -36.40
C ARG A 183 -8.23 6.69 -37.65
N ARG A 184 -9.01 6.77 -38.74
CA ARG A 184 -8.61 7.49 -39.96
C ARG A 184 -8.51 8.98 -39.69
N GLN A 185 -9.50 9.58 -39.03
CA GLN A 185 -9.48 11.00 -38.66
C GLN A 185 -8.28 11.35 -37.76
N LEU A 186 -7.97 10.51 -36.77
CA LEU A 186 -6.80 10.68 -35.89
C LEU A 186 -5.46 10.56 -36.64
N ARG A 187 -5.41 9.82 -37.75
CA ARG A 187 -4.22 9.71 -38.61
C ARG A 187 -4.09 10.89 -39.57
N GLU A 188 -5.21 11.37 -40.10
CA GLU A 188 -5.28 12.53 -40.99
C GLU A 188 -4.98 13.83 -40.24
N ASN A 189 -5.40 13.90 -38.97
CA ASN A 189 -5.15 15.01 -38.06
C ASN A 189 -4.35 14.53 -36.83
N PRO A 190 -3.02 14.36 -36.93
CA PRO A 190 -2.21 13.85 -35.85
C PRO A 190 -2.21 14.82 -34.66
N ALA A 191 -2.89 14.43 -33.58
CA ALA A 191 -2.98 15.20 -32.36
C ALA A 191 -1.64 15.22 -31.61
N SER A 192 -1.14 16.42 -31.29
CA SER A 192 0.11 16.60 -30.53
C SER A 192 -0.03 16.26 -29.04
N SER A 193 -1.26 16.26 -28.50
CA SER A 193 -1.58 15.92 -27.11
C SER A 193 -2.77 14.95 -27.04
N LEU A 194 -2.99 14.34 -25.87
CA LEU A 194 -4.19 13.53 -25.61
C LEU A 194 -5.46 14.38 -25.73
N ASP A 195 -5.45 15.60 -25.17
CA ASP A 195 -6.60 16.51 -25.21
C ASP A 195 -7.02 16.84 -26.66
N ALA A 196 -6.06 17.08 -27.55
CA ALA A 196 -6.34 17.31 -28.96
C ALA A 196 -6.91 16.06 -29.67
N ALA A 197 -6.55 14.85 -29.22
CA ALA A 197 -7.12 13.62 -29.75
C ALA A 197 -8.56 13.41 -29.29
N LEU A 198 -8.89 13.77 -28.04
CA LEU A 198 -10.23 13.66 -27.48
C LEU A 198 -11.23 14.56 -28.21
N VAL A 199 -10.82 15.77 -28.61
CA VAL A 199 -11.67 16.68 -29.41
C VAL A 199 -12.12 16.03 -30.73
N ILE A 200 -11.26 15.24 -31.37
CA ILE A 200 -11.59 14.53 -32.62
C ILE A 200 -12.60 13.41 -32.35
N VAL A 201 -12.51 12.74 -31.19
CA VAL A 201 -13.45 11.68 -30.78
C VAL A 201 -14.83 12.24 -30.43
N ASP A 202 -14.89 13.43 -29.84
CA ASP A 202 -16.16 14.08 -29.43
C ASP A 202 -16.97 14.61 -30.63
N VAL A 203 -16.31 15.05 -31.71
CA VAL A 203 -17.00 15.58 -32.92
C VAL A 203 -17.84 14.53 -33.65
N ASP A 204 -17.52 13.23 -33.50
CA ASP A 204 -18.24 12.13 -34.18
C ASP A 204 -19.54 11.71 -33.43
N GLU A 205 -19.86 12.29 -32.26
CA GLU A 205 -21.14 12.02 -31.55
C GLU A 205 -22.34 12.72 -32.23
N ASP A 206 -22.11 13.89 -32.83
CA ASP A 206 -23.17 14.71 -33.45
C ASP A 206 -23.61 14.19 -34.84
N GLU A 207 -22.79 13.37 -35.51
CA GLU A 207 -23.15 12.75 -36.80
C GLU A 207 -23.84 11.38 -36.68
N VAL A 208 -23.89 10.79 -35.48
CA VAL A 208 -24.46 9.45 -35.23
C VAL A 208 -25.87 9.51 -34.62
N ARG A 209 -26.41 10.72 -34.38
CA ARG A 209 -27.83 10.96 -34.08
C ARG A 209 -28.64 11.26 -35.34
#